data_AF-A0A6I1YYA4-F1
#
_entry.id   AF-A0A6I1YYA4-F1
#
_cell.length_a   1.000
_cell.length_b   1.000
_cell.length_c   1.000
_cell.angle_alpha   90.00
_cell.angle_beta   90.00
_cell.angle_gamma   90.00
#
_symmetry.space_group_name_H-M   'P 1'
#
loop_
_entity.id
_entity.type
_entity.pdbx_description
1 polymer ?
#
loop_
_entity_poly.entity_id
_entity_poly.type
_entity_poly.pdbx_seq_one_letter_code
_entity_poly.pdbx_strand_id
1 'polypeptide(L)'
;MYYGALRPAEAVGLTRADLKLPETGWGTALLNRTRPSVGKQWTDSGETHDDRGLKNRPAEEVRLVPIPPQLVAILRQHLDTFGSAEDGRLFTNERGGVVGSSTYYRVWQEARALAFPPAAVASPLAARPYDLRHSALSTWLNSGVDPTEVAERAGNSVEVLLSRYAKCIDGRQEIANRKIEELLREYE
;
A
#
# COMPACT_ATOMS: atom_id res chain seq x y z
N MET A 1 -1.73 2.25 -3.94
CA MET A 1 -1.56 1.29 -2.81
C MET A 1 -0.71 0.09 -3.20
N TYR A 2 -1.08 -0.71 -4.21
CA TYR A 2 -0.35 -1.93 -4.62
C TYR A 2 1.15 -1.71 -4.84
N TYR A 3 1.54 -0.73 -5.66
CA TYR A 3 2.96 -0.53 -5.97
C TYR A 3 3.83 0.01 -4.84
N GLY A 4 3.24 0.67 -3.84
CA GLY A 4 3.98 1.30 -2.73
C GLY A 4 3.68 0.69 -1.36
N ALA A 5 2.93 -0.41 -1.32
CA ALA A 5 2.40 -1.02 -0.11
C ALA A 5 1.68 -0.03 0.85
N LEU A 6 1.14 1.09 0.37
CA LEU A 6 0.56 2.13 1.25
C LEU A 6 -0.66 1.61 2.02
N ARG A 7 -0.81 1.99 3.29
CA ARG A 7 -2.08 1.87 4.02
C ARG A 7 -3.12 2.82 3.39
N PRO A 8 -4.43 2.52 3.47
CA PRO A 8 -5.46 3.43 2.93
C PRO A 8 -5.34 4.86 3.48
N ALA A 9 -5.12 5.00 4.79
CA ALA A 9 -4.95 6.31 5.42
C ALA A 9 -3.69 7.06 4.94
N GLU A 10 -2.58 6.34 4.68
CA GLU A 10 -1.36 6.93 4.12
C GLU A 10 -1.60 7.40 2.68
N ALA A 11 -2.32 6.61 1.87
CA ALA A 11 -2.64 6.98 0.50
C ALA A 11 -3.53 8.23 0.45
N VAL A 12 -4.58 8.29 1.28
CA VAL A 12 -5.50 9.43 1.35
C VAL A 12 -4.82 10.69 1.93
N GLY A 13 -3.88 10.52 2.84
CA GLY A 13 -3.13 11.61 3.46
C GLY A 13 -1.92 12.11 2.65
N LEU A 14 -1.61 11.49 1.51
CA LEU A 14 -0.41 11.79 0.73
C LEU A 14 -0.48 13.18 0.11
N THR A 15 0.58 13.97 0.27
CA THR A 15 0.70 15.31 -0.30
C THR A 15 1.79 15.41 -1.36
N ARG A 16 1.73 16.45 -2.20
CA ARG A 16 2.75 16.71 -3.22
C ARG A 16 4.14 16.90 -2.61
N ALA A 17 4.21 17.50 -1.42
CA ALA A 17 5.46 17.72 -0.71
C ALA A 17 6.10 16.41 -0.21
N ASP A 18 5.30 15.35 -0.01
CA ASP A 18 5.80 14.04 0.42
C ASP A 18 6.47 13.25 -0.72
N LEU A 19 6.43 13.75 -1.95
CA LEU A 19 6.79 12.98 -3.14
C LEU A 19 7.99 13.54 -3.89
N LYS A 20 8.90 12.64 -4.26
CA LYS A 20 9.90 12.87 -5.32
C LYS A 20 9.53 12.01 -6.52
N LEU A 21 9.13 12.66 -7.60
CA LEU A 21 8.61 12.02 -8.82
C LEU A 21 9.50 12.38 -10.02
N PRO A 22 10.65 11.71 -10.22
CA PRO A 22 11.49 11.95 -11.38
C PRO A 22 10.74 11.62 -12.68
N GLU A 23 11.21 12.14 -13.81
CA GLU A 23 10.62 11.85 -15.13
C GLU A 23 10.72 10.36 -15.49
N THR A 24 11.81 9.71 -15.10
CA THR A 24 12.06 8.29 -15.29
C THR A 24 12.68 7.68 -14.05
N GLY A 25 12.40 6.40 -13.79
CA GLY A 25 13.03 5.64 -12.71
C GLY A 25 12.28 5.72 -11.38
N TRP A 26 13.00 5.41 -10.30
CA TRP A 26 12.44 5.29 -8.96
C TRP A 26 12.24 6.64 -8.31
N GLY A 27 11.09 6.81 -7.65
CA GLY A 27 10.79 7.96 -6.81
C GLY A 27 10.84 7.61 -5.33
N THR A 28 10.44 8.56 -4.50
CA THR A 28 10.26 8.32 -3.06
C THR A 28 8.96 8.94 -2.56
N ALA A 29 8.33 8.29 -1.59
CA ALA A 29 7.19 8.80 -0.85
C ALA A 29 7.51 8.85 0.66
N LEU A 30 7.29 10.00 1.28
CA LEU A 30 7.41 10.19 2.72
C LEU A 30 6.07 9.83 3.38
N LEU A 31 6.04 8.77 4.19
CA LEU A 31 4.81 8.26 4.78
C LEU A 31 4.78 8.50 6.28
N ASN A 32 3.77 9.23 6.73
CA ASN A 32 3.52 9.50 8.14
C ASN A 32 2.57 8.43 8.72
N ARG A 33 2.96 7.83 9.84
CA ARG A 33 2.22 6.69 10.42
C ARG A 33 0.79 7.04 10.89
N THR A 34 0.44 8.32 11.05
CA THR A 34 -0.93 8.78 11.36
C THR A 34 -1.06 10.30 11.19
N ARG A 35 -1.85 10.76 10.22
CA ARG A 35 -2.71 11.93 10.45
C ARG A 35 -4.09 11.36 10.76
N PRO A 36 -4.55 11.37 12.03
CA PRO A 36 -5.93 10.98 12.29
C PRO A 36 -6.83 11.94 11.52
N SER A 37 -7.70 11.39 10.66
CA SER A 37 -8.85 12.14 10.19
C SER A 37 -9.76 12.35 11.40
N VAL A 38 -9.56 13.46 12.13
CA VAL A 38 -10.43 13.78 13.26
C VAL A 38 -11.78 14.18 12.70
N GLY A 39 -12.74 13.25 12.82
CA GLY A 39 -14.17 13.49 12.74
C GLY A 39 -14.81 12.56 13.75
N LYS A 40 -15.02 13.06 14.98
CA LYS A 40 -15.59 12.36 16.15
C LYS A 40 -17.07 11.98 15.99
N GLN A 41 -17.55 11.67 14.78
CA GLN A 41 -18.99 11.62 14.53
C GLN A 41 -19.53 10.56 13.58
N TRP A 42 -18.76 9.54 13.18
CA TRP A 42 -19.35 8.41 12.45
C TRP A 42 -18.59 7.11 12.72
N THR A 43 -19.05 6.33 13.69
CA THR A 43 -18.83 4.88 13.75
C THR A 43 -20.19 4.21 13.66
N ASP A 44 -20.48 3.63 12.49
CA ASP A 44 -21.68 2.81 12.29
C ASP A 44 -21.34 1.60 11.42
N SER A 45 -20.33 0.84 11.85
CA SER A 45 -20.04 -0.48 11.31
C SER A 45 -19.41 -1.32 12.40
N GLY A 46 -20.24 -2.14 13.05
CA GLY A 46 -19.91 -2.97 14.21
C GLY A 46 -18.91 -4.10 13.95
N GLU A 47 -17.70 -3.76 13.54
CA GLU A 47 -16.51 -4.62 13.61
C GLU A 47 -15.41 -3.83 14.32
N THR A 48 -14.92 -4.43 15.40
CA THR A 48 -14.13 -3.86 16.49
C THR A 48 -13.11 -2.79 16.07
N HIS A 49 -13.33 -1.57 16.59
CA HIS A 49 -12.33 -0.54 16.79
C HIS A 49 -10.99 -1.14 17.25
N ASP A 50 -9.92 -0.94 16.47
CA ASP A 50 -8.58 -0.87 17.06
C ASP A 50 -8.33 0.56 17.59
N ASP A 51 -9.28 1.04 18.40
CA ASP A 51 -9.09 2.15 19.36
C ASP A 51 -8.75 1.56 20.73
N ARG A 52 -7.82 0.60 20.77
CA ARG A 52 -7.09 0.32 22.00
C ARG A 52 -5.99 1.34 22.12
N GLY A 53 -6.31 2.44 22.79
CA GLY A 53 -5.33 3.46 23.16
C GLY A 53 -4.12 2.85 23.83
N LEU A 54 -2.93 3.38 23.56
CA LEU A 54 -1.74 3.07 24.36
C LEU A 54 -0.89 4.33 24.51
N LYS A 55 -0.89 4.83 25.74
CA LYS A 55 0.09 5.75 26.30
C LYS A 55 1.51 5.31 25.88
N ASN A 56 2.35 6.30 25.53
CA ASN A 56 3.78 6.16 25.18
C ASN A 56 4.09 5.48 23.84
N ARG A 57 3.87 6.17 22.71
CA ARG A 57 4.63 5.92 21.48
C ARG A 57 5.47 7.16 21.13
N PRO A 58 6.74 6.99 20.75
CA PRO A 58 7.55 8.09 20.25
C PRO A 58 6.88 8.74 19.04
N ALA A 59 7.08 10.04 18.90
CA ALA A 59 6.50 10.88 17.86
C ALA A 59 6.66 10.25 16.46
N GLU A 60 5.59 10.37 15.67
CA GLU A 60 5.55 10.27 14.20
C GLU A 60 6.73 9.52 13.58
N GLU A 61 6.62 8.19 13.51
CA GLU A 61 7.57 7.42 12.71
C GLU A 61 7.28 7.69 11.23
N VAL A 62 8.00 8.67 10.70
CA VAL A 62 8.03 9.02 9.29
C VAL A 62 8.98 8.06 8.60
N ARG A 63 8.53 7.42 7.52
CA ARG A 63 9.39 6.54 6.72
C ARG A 63 9.45 6.99 5.27
N LEU A 64 10.66 6.96 4.72
CA LEU A 64 10.89 7.20 3.30
C LEU A 64 10.76 5.88 2.55
N VAL A 65 9.77 5.76 1.67
CA VAL A 65 9.50 4.55 0.90
C VAL A 65 9.90 4.77 -0.55
N PRO A 66 10.85 4.00 -1.10
CA PRO A 66 11.11 3.98 -2.54
C PRO A 66 9.87 3.51 -3.29
N ILE A 67 9.42 4.30 -4.27
CA ILE A 67 8.26 3.97 -5.11
C ILE A 67 8.72 3.62 -6.52
N PRO A 68 8.21 2.52 -7.10
CA PRO A 68 8.69 2.02 -8.39
C PRO A 68 8.25 2.94 -9.54
N PRO A 69 8.91 2.87 -10.71
CA PRO A 69 8.64 3.73 -11.86
C PRO A 69 7.16 3.76 -12.30
N GLN A 70 6.45 2.64 -12.17
CA GLN A 70 5.02 2.55 -12.48
C GLN A 70 4.18 3.44 -11.57
N LEU A 71 4.49 3.47 -10.27
CA LEU A 71 3.79 4.35 -9.34
C LEU A 71 4.17 5.82 -9.57
N VAL A 72 5.42 6.09 -9.90
CA VAL A 72 5.86 7.45 -10.27
C VAL A 72 5.06 7.97 -11.46
N ALA A 73 4.97 7.18 -12.53
CA ALA A 73 4.20 7.54 -13.72
C ALA A 73 2.71 7.79 -13.40
N ILE A 74 2.07 6.91 -12.62
CA ILE A 74 0.67 7.06 -12.20
C ILE A 74 0.46 8.35 -11.40
N LEU A 75 1.35 8.65 -10.44
CA LEU A 75 1.23 9.85 -9.60
C LEU A 75 1.50 11.13 -10.38
N ARG A 76 2.43 11.11 -11.33
CA ARG A 76 2.68 12.23 -12.24
C ARG A 76 1.46 12.51 -13.11
N GLN A 77 0.92 11.48 -13.76
CA GLN A 77 -0.28 11.60 -14.58
C GLN A 77 -1.47 12.14 -13.76
N HIS A 78 -1.63 11.68 -12.52
CA HIS A 78 -2.65 12.20 -11.61
C HIS A 78 -2.47 13.70 -11.34
N LEU A 79 -1.25 14.13 -10.99
CA LEU A 79 -0.95 15.54 -10.73
C LEU A 79 -1.14 16.41 -11.97
N ASP A 80 -0.78 15.92 -13.15
CA ASP A 80 -0.96 16.64 -14.42
C ASP A 80 -2.45 16.79 -14.78
N THR A 81 -3.27 15.77 -14.45
CA THR A 81 -4.70 15.75 -14.79
C THR A 81 -5.56 16.52 -13.78
N PHE A 82 -5.29 16.36 -12.49
CA PHE A 82 -6.16 16.82 -11.41
C PHE A 82 -5.51 17.88 -10.50
N GLY A 83 -4.20 18.06 -10.58
CA GLY A 83 -3.46 18.91 -9.66
C GLY A 83 -3.41 18.34 -8.24
N SER A 84 -3.32 19.24 -7.27
CA SER A 84 -3.42 18.94 -5.83
C SER A 84 -4.39 19.93 -5.19
N ALA A 85 -4.95 19.58 -4.03
CA ALA A 85 -5.74 20.52 -3.25
C ALA A 85 -4.90 21.69 -2.70
N GLU A 86 -5.57 22.71 -2.16
CA GLU A 86 -4.92 23.88 -1.54
C GLU A 86 -3.94 23.49 -0.42
N ASP A 87 -4.27 22.43 0.33
CA ASP A 87 -3.41 21.88 1.39
C ASP A 87 -2.35 20.90 0.87
N GLY A 88 -2.24 20.75 -0.45
CA GLY A 88 -1.24 19.92 -1.13
C GLY A 88 -1.60 18.44 -1.25
N ARG A 89 -2.74 17.97 -0.72
CA ARG A 89 -3.16 16.56 -0.87
C ARG A 89 -3.38 16.18 -2.33
N LEU A 90 -3.00 14.95 -2.66
CA LEU A 90 -3.17 14.40 -4.01
C LEU A 90 -4.62 14.01 -4.27
N PHE A 91 -5.25 13.32 -3.32
CA PHE A 91 -6.57 12.75 -3.49
C PHE A 91 -7.56 13.50 -2.61
N THR A 92 -8.50 14.21 -3.25
CA THR A 92 -9.57 14.93 -2.57
C THR A 92 -10.93 14.61 -3.16
N ASN A 93 -11.96 14.85 -2.36
CA ASN A 93 -13.32 14.85 -2.85
C ASN A 93 -13.61 16.15 -3.64
N GLU A 94 -14.80 16.22 -4.25
CA GLU A 94 -15.23 17.37 -5.07
C GLU A 94 -15.27 18.71 -4.31
N ARG A 95 -15.28 18.68 -2.98
CA ARG A 95 -15.24 19.87 -2.11
C ARG A 95 -13.83 20.21 -1.60
N GLY A 96 -12.79 19.57 -2.15
CA GLY A 96 -11.40 19.74 -1.71
C GLY A 96 -11.07 19.08 -0.37
N GLY A 97 -12.00 18.30 0.20
CA GLY A 97 -11.82 17.58 1.46
C GLY A 97 -11.23 16.18 1.29
N VAL A 98 -11.07 15.48 2.41
CA VAL A 98 -10.58 14.09 2.45
C VAL A 98 -11.53 13.16 1.64
N VAL A 99 -10.96 12.23 0.86
CA VAL A 99 -11.74 11.16 0.24
C VAL A 99 -12.25 10.20 1.32
N GLY A 100 -13.57 10.08 1.44
CA GLY A 100 -14.20 9.18 2.42
C GLY A 100 -13.94 7.70 2.10
N SER A 101 -13.84 6.88 3.15
CA SER A 101 -13.58 5.44 3.02
C SER A 101 -14.65 4.70 2.22
N SER A 102 -15.91 5.01 2.48
CA SER A 102 -17.05 4.48 1.71
C SER A 102 -16.97 4.81 0.23
N THR A 103 -16.45 5.99 -0.12
CA THR A 103 -16.36 6.46 -1.51
C THR A 103 -15.35 5.64 -2.30
N TYR A 104 -14.10 5.56 -1.82
CA TYR A 104 -13.10 4.77 -2.53
C TYR A 104 -13.39 3.26 -2.46
N TYR A 105 -14.08 2.78 -1.42
CA TYR A 105 -14.49 1.37 -1.34
C TYR A 105 -15.54 1.03 -2.40
N ARG A 106 -16.53 1.90 -2.62
CA ARG A 106 -17.53 1.71 -3.68
C ARG A 106 -16.88 1.67 -5.05
N VAL A 107 -16.04 2.66 -5.36
CA VAL A 107 -15.29 2.71 -6.63
C VAL A 107 -14.41 1.46 -6.80
N TRP A 108 -13.82 0.95 -5.71
CA TRP A 108 -13.05 -0.29 -5.74
C TRP A 108 -13.89 -1.51 -6.13
N GLN A 109 -15.10 -1.67 -5.57
CA GLN A 109 -15.98 -2.79 -5.95
C GLN A 109 -16.41 -2.71 -7.42
N GLU A 110 -16.72 -1.50 -7.90
CA GLU A 110 -17.05 -1.27 -9.31
C GLU A 110 -15.86 -1.63 -10.21
N ALA A 111 -14.65 -1.19 -9.85
CA ALA A 111 -13.43 -1.54 -10.57
C ALA A 111 -13.16 -3.05 -10.57
N ARG A 112 -13.42 -3.77 -9.47
CA ARG A 112 -13.29 -5.24 -9.43
C ARG A 112 -14.22 -5.92 -10.43
N ALA A 113 -15.47 -5.47 -10.53
CA ALA A 113 -16.45 -6.04 -11.46
C ALA A 113 -16.06 -5.81 -12.93
N LEU A 114 -15.34 -4.72 -13.23
CA LEU A 114 -14.81 -4.43 -14.56
C LEU A 114 -13.52 -5.20 -14.88
N ALA A 115 -12.67 -5.44 -13.88
CA ALA A 115 -11.34 -6.01 -14.08
C ALA A 115 -11.29 -7.54 -14.00
N PHE A 116 -12.25 -8.18 -13.32
CA PHE A 116 -12.21 -9.61 -13.02
C PHE A 116 -13.39 -10.38 -13.59
N PRO A 117 -13.22 -11.67 -13.95
CA PRO A 117 -14.34 -12.54 -14.29
C PRO A 117 -15.28 -12.74 -13.08
N PRO A 118 -16.57 -13.05 -13.30
CA PRO A 118 -17.57 -13.15 -12.21
C PRO A 118 -17.16 -14.06 -11.05
N ALA A 119 -16.52 -15.20 -11.34
CA ALA A 119 -16.03 -16.13 -10.31
C ALA A 119 -14.95 -15.50 -9.41
N ALA A 120 -14.07 -14.68 -9.97
CA ALA A 120 -13.03 -13.98 -9.21
C ALA A 120 -13.63 -12.81 -8.40
N VAL A 121 -14.63 -12.10 -8.95
CA VAL A 121 -15.36 -11.06 -8.21
C VAL A 121 -16.07 -11.62 -6.98
N ALA A 122 -16.70 -12.80 -7.12
CA ALA A 122 -17.37 -13.52 -6.04
C ALA A 122 -16.39 -14.13 -5.01
N SER A 123 -15.11 -14.25 -5.36
CA SER A 123 -14.08 -14.74 -4.45
C SER A 123 -13.54 -13.64 -3.52
N PRO A 124 -12.80 -14.02 -2.45
CA PRO A 124 -12.09 -13.06 -1.60
C PRO A 124 -10.96 -12.30 -2.30
N LEU A 125 -10.63 -12.60 -3.57
CA LEU A 125 -9.53 -11.97 -4.30
C LEU A 125 -9.70 -10.46 -4.37
N ALA A 126 -8.76 -9.75 -3.75
CA ALA A 126 -8.70 -8.30 -3.72
C ALA A 126 -10.04 -7.66 -3.26
N ALA A 127 -10.78 -8.32 -2.38
CA ALA A 127 -12.11 -7.91 -1.94
C ALA A 127 -12.12 -6.49 -1.33
N ARG A 128 -11.03 -6.06 -0.72
CA ARG A 128 -10.89 -4.74 -0.09
C ARG A 128 -9.69 -3.99 -0.68
N PRO A 129 -9.70 -2.64 -0.70
CA PRO A 129 -8.52 -1.87 -1.07
C PRO A 129 -7.28 -2.22 -0.22
N TYR A 130 -7.48 -2.56 1.05
CA TYR A 130 -6.41 -2.98 1.95
C TYR A 130 -5.70 -4.27 1.48
N ASP A 131 -6.38 -5.14 0.74
CA ASP A 131 -5.78 -6.37 0.22
C ASP A 131 -4.69 -6.06 -0.82
N LEU A 132 -4.71 -4.88 -1.46
CA LEU A 132 -3.61 -4.42 -2.32
C LEU A 132 -2.29 -4.28 -1.57
N ARG A 133 -2.33 -3.85 -0.30
CA ARG A 133 -1.14 -3.79 0.55
C ARG A 133 -0.66 -5.20 0.89
N HIS A 134 -1.57 -6.14 1.13
CA HIS A 134 -1.20 -7.55 1.30
C HIS A 134 -0.48 -8.09 0.07
N SER A 135 -1.07 -7.92 -1.11
CA SER A 135 -0.47 -8.37 -2.36
C SER A 135 0.88 -7.70 -2.63
N ALA A 136 1.05 -6.42 -2.30
CA ALA A 136 2.31 -5.71 -2.43
C ALA A 136 3.43 -6.34 -1.59
N LEU A 137 3.18 -6.50 -0.29
CA LEU A 137 4.18 -7.03 0.66
C LEU A 137 4.52 -8.48 0.37
N SER A 138 3.54 -9.31 0.03
CA SER A 138 3.79 -10.67 -0.45
C SER A 138 4.59 -10.66 -1.75
N THR A 139 4.32 -9.76 -2.68
CA THR A 139 5.09 -9.66 -3.94
C THR A 139 6.56 -9.30 -3.66
N TRP A 140 6.82 -8.34 -2.77
CA TRP A 140 8.19 -7.93 -2.41
C TRP A 140 8.97 -9.07 -1.76
N LEU A 141 8.38 -9.74 -0.75
CA LEU A 141 8.99 -10.92 -0.13
C LEU A 141 9.28 -12.02 -1.17
N ASN A 142 8.30 -12.34 -2.01
CA ASN A 142 8.46 -13.38 -3.03
C ASN A 142 9.40 -12.98 -4.17
N SER A 143 9.78 -11.71 -4.30
CA SER A 143 10.84 -11.28 -5.23
C SER A 143 12.25 -11.53 -4.67
N GLY A 144 12.36 -11.85 -3.38
CA GLY A 144 13.63 -12.07 -2.69
C GLY A 144 14.23 -10.81 -2.08
N VAL A 145 13.44 -9.74 -1.91
CA VAL A 145 13.86 -8.58 -1.12
C VAL A 145 13.99 -9.03 0.34
N ASP A 146 15.03 -8.57 1.01
CA ASP A 146 15.29 -8.92 2.40
C ASP A 146 14.07 -8.60 3.30
N PRO A 147 13.63 -9.52 4.16
CA PRO A 147 12.49 -9.29 5.05
C PRO A 147 12.63 -8.05 5.94
N THR A 148 13.85 -7.67 6.34
CA THR A 148 14.10 -6.46 7.14
C THR A 148 13.82 -5.19 6.33
N GLU A 149 14.30 -5.13 5.08
CA GLU A 149 14.04 -4.04 4.13
C GLU A 149 12.52 -3.92 3.84
N VAL A 150 11.84 -5.05 3.61
CA VAL A 150 10.39 -5.04 3.38
C VAL A 150 9.65 -4.55 4.63
N ALA A 151 10.07 -4.98 5.82
CA ALA A 151 9.45 -4.58 7.09
C ALA A 151 9.59 -3.07 7.33
N GLU A 152 10.78 -2.52 7.09
CA GLU A 152 11.08 -1.10 7.20
C GLU A 152 10.22 -0.28 6.22
N ARG A 153 10.20 -0.63 4.94
CA ARG A 153 9.34 0.03 3.93
C ARG A 153 7.86 -0.07 4.27
N ALA A 154 7.43 -1.19 4.83
CA ALA A 154 6.06 -1.40 5.26
C ALA A 154 5.70 -0.62 6.53
N GLY A 155 6.67 -0.26 7.37
CA GLY A 155 6.41 0.20 8.74
C GLY A 155 5.77 -0.90 9.60
N ASN A 156 6.27 -2.13 9.48
CA ASN A 156 5.89 -3.31 10.27
C ASN A 156 7.13 -3.86 10.99
N SER A 157 6.95 -4.69 12.04
CA SER A 157 8.05 -5.54 12.50
C SER A 157 8.24 -6.73 11.55
N VAL A 158 9.45 -7.29 11.51
CA VAL A 158 9.77 -8.48 10.69
C VAL A 158 8.88 -9.67 11.09
N GLU A 159 8.61 -9.85 12.38
CA GLU A 159 7.71 -10.91 12.87
C GLU A 159 6.28 -10.77 12.32
N VAL A 160 5.71 -9.56 12.37
CA VAL A 160 4.38 -9.27 11.79
C VAL A 160 4.40 -9.45 10.27
N LEU A 161 5.53 -9.12 9.63
CA LEU A 161 5.69 -9.29 8.20
C LEU A 161 5.66 -10.78 7.80
N LEU A 162 6.48 -11.61 8.43
CA LEU A 162 6.57 -13.03 8.08
C LEU A 162 5.30 -13.80 8.42
N SER A 163 4.67 -13.51 9.56
CA SER A 163 3.42 -14.18 9.96
C SER A 163 2.23 -13.89 9.02
N ARG A 164 2.16 -12.68 8.43
CA ARG A 164 1.01 -12.26 7.61
C ARG A 164 1.22 -12.34 6.11
N TYR A 165 2.47 -12.21 5.62
CA TYR A 165 2.73 -11.97 4.20
C TYR A 165 3.66 -12.98 3.54
N ALA A 166 4.31 -13.90 4.27
CA ALA A 166 5.21 -14.91 3.72
C ALA A 166 4.49 -16.08 2.98
N LYS A 167 3.21 -15.94 2.64
CA LYS A 167 2.50 -16.97 1.88
C LYS A 167 3.04 -17.02 0.44
N CYS A 168 3.20 -18.24 -0.08
CA CYS A 168 3.55 -18.46 -1.47
C CYS A 168 2.44 -17.90 -2.37
N ILE A 169 2.82 -17.08 -3.35
CA ILE A 169 1.95 -16.77 -4.48
C ILE A 169 1.93 -18.02 -5.37
N ASP A 170 0.74 -18.45 -5.77
CA ASP A 170 0.53 -19.61 -6.64
C ASP A 170 1.42 -19.53 -7.91
N GLY A 171 2.01 -20.66 -8.31
CA GLY A 171 2.86 -20.77 -9.51
C GLY A 171 4.35 -20.38 -9.36
N ARG A 172 4.93 -20.31 -8.15
CA ARG A 172 6.35 -19.91 -7.95
C ARG A 172 7.30 -20.95 -7.36
N GLN A 173 6.87 -22.19 -7.14
CA GLN A 173 7.79 -23.27 -6.72
C GLN A 173 8.98 -23.41 -7.68
N GLU A 174 8.73 -23.29 -8.99
CA GLU A 174 9.76 -23.36 -10.03
C GLU A 174 10.78 -22.21 -9.96
N ILE A 175 10.36 -21.02 -9.52
CA ILE A 175 11.27 -19.88 -9.33
C ILE A 175 12.14 -20.09 -8.09
N ALA A 176 11.56 -20.63 -7.00
CA ALA A 176 12.30 -20.95 -5.79
C ALA A 176 13.36 -22.03 -6.06
N ASN A 177 13.01 -23.08 -6.79
CA ASN A 177 13.94 -24.14 -7.18
C ASN A 177 15.11 -23.58 -7.99
N ARG A 178 14.84 -22.69 -8.97
CA ARG A 178 15.89 -22.06 -9.77
C ARG A 178 16.88 -21.25 -8.94
N LYS A 179 16.39 -20.48 -7.96
CA LYS A 179 17.26 -19.72 -7.04
C LYS A 179 18.13 -20.64 -6.17
N ILE A 180 17.58 -21.77 -5.73
CA ILE A 180 18.34 -22.78 -4.96
C ILE A 180 19.42 -23.40 -5.85
N GLU A 181 19.08 -23.79 -7.08
CA GLU A 181 20.04 -24.33 -8.05
C GLU A 181 21.16 -23.34 -8.38
N GLU A 182 20.84 -22.06 -8.60
CA GLU A 182 21.84 -21.01 -8.86
C GLU A 182 22.83 -20.89 -7.69
N LEU A 183 22.34 -20.84 -6.44
CA LEU A 183 23.21 -20.76 -5.27
C LEU A 183 24.06 -22.04 -5.10
N LEU A 184 23.49 -23.22 -5.34
CA LEU A 184 24.23 -24.48 -5.20
C LEU A 184 25.38 -24.59 -6.20
N ARG A 185 25.24 -24.01 -7.39
CA ARG A 185 26.31 -23.95 -8.40
C ARG A 185 27.47 -23.03 -8.00
N GLU A 186 27.28 -22.09 -7.07
CA GLU A 186 28.38 -21.27 -6.55
C GLU A 186 29.34 -22.05 -5.64
N TYR A 187 28.95 -23.26 -5.22
CA TYR A 187 29.77 -24.15 -4.40
C TYR A 187 30.47 -25.27 -5.21
N GLU A 188 30.27 -25.33 -6.52
CA GLU A 188 30.99 -26.22 -7.46
C GLU A 188 32.21 -25.51 -8.08
#